data_AF-A0A7W1DF29-F1
#
_entry.id   AF-A0A7W1DF29-F1
#
_cell.length_a   1.000
_cell.length_b   1.000
_cell.length_c   1.000
_cell.angle_alpha   90.00
_cell.angle_beta   90.00
_cell.angle_gamma   90.00
#
_symmetry.space_group_name_H-M   'P 1'
#
loop_
_entity.id
_entity.type
_entity.pdbx_description
1 polymer ?
#
loop_
_entity_poly.entity_id
_entity_poly.type
_entity_poly.pdbx_seq_one_letter_code
_entity_poly.pdbx_strand_id
1 'polypeptide(L)'
;MNTTDKELTYTVTEEEYQKGLAKGWTDDDMLKPGKYKVRRSRFVVKPREAKVKISLYIDGDILEYFRKRAAPPHAAPYQTQINNELRKIMETDSKKNGSLENDILNNEEFLRALKEKLMMI
;
A
#
# COMPACT_ATOMS: atom_id res chain seq x y z
N MET A 1 13.44 18.12 -16.36
CA MET A 1 12.38 17.40 -17.09
C MET A 1 11.04 18.07 -16.79
N ASN A 2 10.48 18.75 -17.79
CA ASN A 2 9.26 19.54 -17.68
C ASN A 2 8.07 18.62 -17.39
N THR A 3 7.54 18.67 -16.17
CA THR A 3 6.24 18.09 -15.86
C THR A 3 5.21 19.13 -16.23
N THR A 4 4.55 18.93 -17.38
CA THR A 4 3.41 19.72 -17.81
C THR A 4 2.33 19.59 -16.74
N ASP A 5 2.17 20.61 -15.91
CA ASP A 5 1.05 20.75 -14.99
C ASP A 5 -0.22 20.75 -15.85
N LYS A 6 -0.86 19.60 -15.99
CA LYS A 6 -2.17 19.52 -16.64
C LYS A 6 -3.13 20.38 -15.83
N GLU A 7 -3.57 21.50 -16.42
CA GLU A 7 -4.53 22.40 -15.80
C GLU A 7 -5.81 21.61 -15.46
N LEU A 8 -6.06 21.39 -14.18
CA LEU A 8 -7.26 20.71 -13.71
C LEU A 8 -8.34 21.78 -13.47
N THR A 9 -9.45 21.68 -14.21
CA THR A 9 -10.59 22.57 -14.03
C THR A 9 -11.64 21.89 -13.16
N TYR A 10 -12.10 22.60 -12.13
CA TYR A 10 -13.22 22.19 -11.30
C TYR A 10 -14.41 23.10 -11.60
N THR A 11 -15.58 22.52 -11.87
CA THR A 11 -16.79 23.30 -12.14
C THR A 11 -17.74 23.11 -10.97
N VAL A 12 -18.06 24.20 -10.29
CA VAL A 12 -19.11 24.23 -9.27
C VAL A 12 -20.42 24.59 -9.97
N THR A 13 -21.40 23.70 -9.85
CA THR A 13 -22.75 23.95 -10.39
C THR A 13 -23.59 24.78 -9.42
N GLU A 14 -24.57 25.53 -9.95
CA GLU A 14 -25.50 26.32 -9.12
C GLU A 14 -26.25 25.44 -8.12
N GLU A 15 -26.62 24.23 -8.52
CA GLU A 15 -27.33 23.27 -7.67
C GLU A 15 -26.51 22.82 -6.45
N GLU A 16 -25.19 22.64 -6.62
CA GLU A 16 -24.29 22.27 -5.52
C GLU A 16 -24.11 23.42 -4.52
N TYR A 17 -24.04 24.65 -5.03
CA TYR A 17 -23.96 25.85 -4.21
C TYR A 17 -25.25 26.05 -3.40
N GLN A 18 -26.42 25.93 -4.02
CA GLN A 18 -27.71 26.04 -3.31
C GLN A 18 -27.92 24.91 -2.29
N LYS A 19 -27.46 23.70 -2.58
CA LYS A 19 -27.47 22.59 -1.59
C LYS A 19 -26.57 22.89 -0.39
N GLY A 20 -25.45 23.58 -0.58
CA GLY A 20 -24.58 24.01 0.52
C GLY A 20 -25.21 25.10 1.39
N LEU A 21 -25.86 26.09 0.76
CA LEU A 21 -26.67 27.09 1.48
C LEU A 21 -27.79 26.45 2.29
N ALA A 22 -28.53 25.49 1.71
CA ALA A 22 -29.59 24.76 2.40
C ALA A 22 -29.06 23.92 3.57
N LYS A 23 -27.78 23.52 3.53
CA LYS A 23 -27.10 22.77 4.59
C LYS A 23 -26.53 23.68 5.70
N GLY A 24 -26.69 25.01 5.56
CA GLY A 24 -26.23 26.00 6.53
C GLY A 24 -24.77 26.42 6.36
N TRP A 25 -24.15 26.15 5.20
CA TRP A 25 -22.83 26.69 4.88
C TRP A 25 -22.95 28.17 4.51
N THR A 26 -22.01 28.99 4.98
CA THR A 26 -22.00 30.42 4.66
C THR A 26 -21.34 30.67 3.31
N ASP A 27 -21.59 31.82 2.67
CA ASP A 27 -20.97 32.16 1.37
C ASP A 27 -19.43 32.13 1.43
N ASP A 28 -18.85 32.40 2.59
CA ASP A 28 -17.40 32.42 2.79
C ASP A 28 -16.79 30.99 2.87
N ASP A 29 -17.62 30.00 3.20
CA ASP A 29 -17.22 28.58 3.28
C ASP A 29 -17.30 27.87 1.92
N MET A 30 -17.84 28.54 0.90
CA MET A 30 -18.17 27.92 -0.39
C MET A 30 -17.51 28.59 -1.59
N LEU A 31 -17.17 27.76 -2.58
CA LEU A 31 -16.83 28.25 -3.91
C LEU A 31 -18.10 28.69 -4.61
N LYS A 32 -18.10 29.92 -5.12
CA LYS A 32 -19.21 30.45 -5.92
C LYS A 32 -19.44 29.60 -7.18
N PRO A 33 -20.65 29.56 -7.74
CA PRO A 33 -20.90 28.86 -9.00
C PRO A 33 -19.95 29.34 -10.11
N GLY A 34 -19.28 28.41 -10.80
CA GLY A 34 -18.29 28.78 -11.80
C GLY A 34 -17.20 27.74 -12.06
N LYS A 35 -16.31 28.05 -13.01
CA LYS A 35 -15.16 27.22 -13.37
C LYS A 35 -13.90 27.74 -12.69
N TYR A 36 -13.30 26.91 -11.84
CA TYR A 36 -12.09 27.20 -11.10
C TYR A 36 -10.89 26.45 -11.69
N LYS A 37 -9.78 27.17 -11.80
CA LYS A 37 -8.48 26.56 -12.08
C LYS A 37 -7.88 26.10 -10.75
N VAL A 38 -7.73 24.79 -10.57
CA VAL A 38 -7.15 24.24 -9.35
C VAL A 38 -5.77 23.66 -9.64
N ARG A 39 -4.86 23.79 -8.68
CA ARG A 39 -3.56 23.11 -8.70
C ARG A 39 -3.54 22.05 -7.59
N ARG A 40 -2.97 20.87 -7.89
CA ARG A 40 -2.78 19.85 -6.85
C ARG A 40 -1.83 20.40 -5.77
N SER A 41 -2.15 20.15 -4.51
CA SER A 41 -1.31 20.59 -3.39
C SER A 41 0.08 19.97 -3.49
N ARG A 42 1.11 20.78 -3.16
CA ARG A 42 2.51 20.36 -3.12
C ARG A 42 2.78 19.34 -2.02
N PHE A 43 1.89 19.24 -1.04
CA PHE A 43 1.97 18.31 0.09
C PHE A 43 1.25 16.99 -0.18
N VAL A 44 0.67 16.79 -1.36
CA VAL A 44 0.16 15.47 -1.75
C VAL A 44 1.35 14.53 -1.85
N VAL A 45 1.49 13.65 -0.85
CA VAL A 45 2.47 12.56 -0.86
C VAL A 45 2.18 11.71 -2.09
N LYS A 46 2.99 11.86 -3.13
CA LYS A 46 2.99 10.89 -4.22
C LYS A 46 3.47 9.57 -3.60
N PRO A 47 2.69 8.49 -3.63
CA PRO A 47 3.24 7.18 -3.31
C PRO A 47 4.43 6.99 -4.25
N ARG A 48 5.64 6.90 -3.69
CA ARG A 48 6.85 6.60 -4.47
C ARG A 48 6.56 5.35 -5.29
N GLU A 49 6.89 5.38 -6.58
CA GLU A 49 6.67 4.28 -7.50
C GLU A 49 7.24 2.99 -6.89
N ALA A 50 6.35 2.11 -6.43
CA ALA A 50 6.71 0.95 -5.60
C ALA A 50 7.39 -0.18 -6.39
N LYS A 51 7.59 -0.02 -7.71
CA LYS A 51 8.17 -1.04 -8.57
C LYS A 51 9.64 -0.70 -8.84
N VAL A 52 10.52 -1.46 -8.22
CA VAL A 52 11.97 -1.38 -8.44
C VAL A 52 12.35 -2.39 -9.53
N LYS A 53 13.13 -1.95 -10.53
CA LYS A 53 13.72 -2.86 -11.53
C LYS A 53 15.01 -3.43 -10.96
N ILE A 54 15.07 -4.75 -10.83
CA ILE A 54 16.28 -5.48 -10.45
C ILE A 54 16.77 -6.31 -11.65
N SER A 55 18.08 -6.53 -11.71
CA SER A 55 18.70 -7.52 -12.60
C SER A 55 19.16 -8.69 -11.74
N LEU A 56 18.64 -9.88 -12.04
CA LEU A 56 18.75 -11.09 -11.24
C LEU A 56 18.72 -12.27 -12.21
N TYR A 57 19.53 -13.30 -11.94
CA TYR A 57 19.45 -14.58 -12.62
C TYR A 57 18.47 -15.49 -11.88
N ILE A 58 17.46 -16.00 -12.59
CA ILE A 58 16.49 -16.98 -12.10
C ILE A 58 16.68 -18.25 -12.93
N ASP A 59 16.54 -19.41 -12.29
CA ASP A 59 16.61 -20.69 -12.99
C ASP A 59 15.52 -20.81 -14.07
N GLY A 60 15.89 -21.46 -15.18
CA GLY A 60 15.04 -21.53 -16.37
C GLY A 60 13.76 -22.32 -16.16
N ASP A 61 13.82 -23.35 -15.32
CA ASP A 61 12.68 -24.20 -14.94
C ASP A 61 11.63 -23.44 -14.12
N ILE A 62 12.07 -22.58 -13.19
CA ILE A 62 11.21 -21.68 -12.42
C ILE A 62 10.46 -20.74 -13.37
N LEU A 63 11.19 -20.13 -14.33
CA LEU A 63 10.57 -19.24 -15.30
C LEU A 63 9.57 -19.99 -16.19
N GLU A 64 9.91 -21.20 -16.64
CA GLU A 64 9.03 -22.03 -17.45
C GLU A 64 7.76 -22.43 -16.70
N TYR A 65 7.88 -22.78 -15.42
CA TYR A 65 6.75 -23.08 -14.53
C TYR A 65 5.75 -21.91 -14.48
N PHE A 66 6.22 -20.70 -14.18
CA PHE A 66 5.33 -19.53 -14.11
C PHE A 66 4.78 -19.11 -15.48
N ARG A 67 5.52 -19.37 -16.56
CA ARG A 67 5.05 -19.13 -17.93
C ARG A 67 3.89 -20.05 -18.29
N LYS A 68 3.98 -21.34 -17.97
CA LYS A 68 2.90 -22.32 -18.15
C LYS A 68 1.69 -21.97 -17.28
N ARG A 69 1.91 -21.58 -16.03
CA ARG A 69 0.86 -21.14 -15.10
C ARG A 69 0.14 -19.86 -15.55
N ALA A 70 0.79 -19.02 -16.35
CA ALA A 70 0.23 -17.80 -16.93
C ALA A 70 -0.38 -17.98 -18.34
N ALA A 71 -0.33 -19.19 -18.92
CA ALA A 71 -0.87 -19.47 -20.26
C ALA A 71 -2.40 -19.30 -20.41
N PRO A 72 -3.24 -19.55 -19.39
CA PRO A 72 -4.69 -19.39 -19.52
C PRO A 72 -5.11 -17.91 -19.75
N PRO A 73 -6.18 -17.64 -20.54
CA PRO A 73 -6.59 -16.29 -20.96
C PRO A 73 -7.05 -15.35 -19.84
N HIS A 74 -7.19 -15.83 -18.61
CA HIS A 74 -7.54 -15.03 -17.43
C HIS A 74 -6.50 -15.16 -16.30
N ALA A 75 -5.36 -15.81 -16.56
CA ALA A 75 -4.30 -15.93 -15.57
C ALA A 75 -3.52 -14.61 -15.45
N ALA A 76 -3.08 -14.30 -14.23
CA ALA A 76 -2.18 -13.18 -14.00
C ALA A 76 -0.86 -13.40 -14.77
N PRO A 77 -0.20 -12.35 -15.27
CA PRO A 77 1.12 -12.46 -15.90
C PRO A 77 2.14 -13.13 -14.98
N TYR A 78 3.09 -13.88 -15.54
CA TYR A 78 4.10 -14.63 -14.76
C TYR A 78 4.86 -13.73 -13.76
N GLN A 79 5.16 -12.49 -14.13
CA GLN A 79 5.81 -11.52 -13.23
C GLN A 79 4.94 -11.20 -12.00
N THR A 80 3.64 -11.01 -12.19
CA THR A 80 2.69 -10.77 -11.09
C THR A 80 2.59 -11.99 -10.19
N GLN A 81 2.59 -13.20 -10.77
CA GLN A 81 2.56 -14.44 -10.01
C GLN A 81 3.81 -14.58 -9.13
N ILE A 82 5.01 -14.36 -9.69
CA ILE A 82 6.27 -14.38 -8.94
C ILE A 82 6.23 -13.39 -7.78
N ASN A 83 5.82 -12.14 -8.02
CA ASN A 83 5.71 -11.13 -6.97
C ASN A 83 4.73 -11.54 -5.85
N ASN A 84 3.62 -12.19 -6.20
CA ASN A 84 2.64 -12.65 -5.21
C ASN A 84 3.20 -13.80 -4.37
N GLU A 85 3.90 -14.76 -4.96
CA GLU A 85 4.53 -15.84 -4.19
C GLU A 85 5.64 -15.30 -3.26
N LEU A 86 6.46 -14.35 -3.73
CA LEU A 86 7.46 -13.70 -2.89
C LEU A 86 6.83 -12.98 -1.68
N ARG A 87 5.70 -12.29 -1.88
CA ARG A 87 4.95 -11.65 -0.77
C ARG A 87 4.44 -12.66 0.24
N LYS A 88 3.90 -13.80 -0.20
CA LYS A 88 3.44 -14.85 0.71
C LYS A 88 4.56 -15.39 1.58
N ILE A 89 5.76 -15.56 1.01
CA ILE A 89 6.94 -15.99 1.79
C ILE A 89 7.25 -14.93 2.86
N MET A 90 7.30 -13.65 2.48
CA MET A 90 7.52 -12.56 3.45
C MET A 90 6.46 -12.53 4.56
N GLU A 91 5.19 -12.72 4.23
CA GLU A 91 4.09 -12.77 5.20
C GLU A 91 4.18 -14.01 6.10
N THR A 92 4.59 -15.15 5.56
CA THR A 92 4.76 -16.39 6.30
C THR A 92 5.91 -16.29 7.29
N ASP A 93 7.06 -15.74 6.86
CA ASP A 93 8.22 -15.54 7.73
C ASP A 93 7.93 -14.52 8.83
N SER A 94 7.21 -13.44 8.49
CA SER A 94 6.75 -12.46 9.49
C SER A 94 5.84 -13.11 10.54
N LYS A 95 4.92 -14.00 10.13
CA LYS A 95 4.05 -14.73 11.06
C LYS A 95 4.79 -15.75 11.90
N LYS A 96 5.78 -16.46 11.35
CA LYS A 96 6.60 -17.41 12.12
C LYS A 96 7.41 -16.71 13.22
N ASN A 97 8.00 -15.56 12.91
CA ASN A 97 8.77 -14.81 13.90
C ASN A 97 7.85 -14.21 14.98
N GLY A 98 6.70 -13.67 14.59
CA GLY A 98 5.69 -13.21 15.55
C GLY A 98 5.08 -14.34 16.39
N SER A 99 4.96 -15.55 15.86
CA SER A 99 4.55 -16.73 16.62
C SER A 99 5.60 -17.11 17.64
N LEU A 100 6.88 -17.19 17.25
CA LEU A 100 7.96 -17.58 18.15
C LEU A 100 8.12 -16.61 19.33
N GLU A 101 8.03 -15.29 19.08
CA GLU A 101 8.05 -14.27 20.14
C GLU A 101 6.88 -14.46 21.12
N ASN A 102 5.67 -14.67 20.61
CA ASN A 102 4.51 -14.94 21.46
C ASN A 102 4.63 -16.29 22.19
N ASP A 103 5.17 -17.32 21.56
CA ASP A 103 5.34 -18.64 22.15
C ASP A 103 6.37 -18.61 23.29
N ILE A 104 7.44 -17.81 23.15
CA ILE A 104 8.44 -17.58 24.20
C ILE A 104 7.86 -16.73 25.34
N LEU A 105 7.14 -15.66 25.02
CA LEU A 105 6.54 -14.76 26.01
C LEU A 105 5.37 -15.39 26.77
N ASN A 106 4.69 -16.38 26.20
CA ASN A 106 3.58 -17.08 26.86
C ASN A 106 4.01 -18.40 27.53
N ASN A 107 5.28 -18.80 27.40
CA ASN A 107 5.80 -19.98 28.10
C ASN A 107 6.20 -19.62 29.54
N GLU A 108 5.29 -19.86 30.49
CA GLU A 108 5.49 -19.57 31.91
C GLU A 108 6.72 -20.28 32.51
N GLU A 109 7.02 -21.50 32.06
CA GLU A 109 8.16 -22.29 32.55
C GLU A 109 9.49 -21.65 32.14
N PHE A 110 9.56 -21.17 30.89
CA PHE A 110 10.71 -20.42 30.39
C PHE A 110 10.88 -19.09 31.13
N LEU A 111 9.81 -18.32 31.32
CA LEU A 111 9.86 -17.04 32.03
C LEU A 111 10.28 -17.20 33.50
N ARG A 112 9.84 -18.28 34.15
CA ARG A 112 10.24 -18.61 35.51
C ARG A 112 11.73 -18.93 35.60
N ALA A 113 12.24 -19.76 34.68
CA ALA A 113 13.67 -20.08 34.60
C ALA A 113 14.52 -18.83 34.28
N LEU A 114 14.02 -17.96 33.39
CA LEU A 114 14.68 -16.69 33.06
C LEU A 114 14.76 -15.76 34.28
N LYS A 115 13.66 -15.65 35.04
CA LYS A 115 13.62 -14.87 36.28
C LYS A 115 14.62 -15.38 37.31
N GLU A 116 14.67 -16.70 37.53
CA GLU A 116 15.63 -17.30 38.47
C GLU A 116 17.08 -17.02 38.05
N LYS A 117 17.38 -17.14 36.76
CA LYS A 117 18.72 -16.85 36.22
C LYS A 117 19.13 -15.38 36.37
N LEU A 118 18.19 -14.45 36.17
CA LEU A 118 18.42 -13.01 36.36
C LEU A 118 18.59 -12.63 37.83
N MET A 119 17.97 -13.36 38.76
CA MET A 119 18.14 -13.16 40.21
C MET A 119 19.44 -13.74 40.77
N MET A 120 20.13 -14.58 40.00
CA MET A 120 21.44 -15.16 40.36
C MET A 120 22.64 -14.33 39.87
N ILE A 121 22.40 -13.17 39.22
CA ILE A 121 23.40 -12.19 38.79
C ILE A 121 23.29 -10.97 39.70
#